data_AF-A0A7X9BS29-F1
#
_entry.id   AF-A0A7X9BS29-F1
#
_cell.length_a   1.000
_cell.length_b   1.000
_cell.length_c   1.000
_cell.angle_alpha   90.00
_cell.angle_beta   90.00
_cell.angle_gamma   90.00
#
_symmetry.space_group_name_H-M   'P 1'
#
loop_
_entity.id
_entity.type
_entity.pdbx_description
1 polymer ?
#
loop_
_entity_poly.entity_id
_entity_poly.type
_entity_poly.pdbx_seq_one_letter_code
_entity_poly.pdbx_strand_id
1 'polypeptide(L)'
;MIWDIEHECMDREQLYSLQLHRLKQTVQNVYERIPHYRNLFDEMGLHPADIETLEDVKKLPFTTKTALRDNYPYGMFAVPLNQVLRLHASSGTTGKPTVVGYTRNDLETWSELVARVVTQAGVTSDDIVQITFGYGLFTGAFGLHYGLEKVGATIVPISVGN
;
A
#
# COMPACT_ATOMS: atom_id res chain seq x y z
N MET A 1 -10.04 5.67 -21.05
CA MET A 1 -11.00 4.71 -20.48
C MET A 1 -10.98 4.88 -18.97
N ILE A 2 -12.10 4.76 -18.28
CA ILE A 2 -12.15 4.81 -16.80
C ILE A 2 -12.27 3.36 -16.33
N TRP A 3 -11.33 2.92 -15.50
CA TRP A 3 -11.19 1.52 -15.09
C TRP A 3 -12.20 1.16 -13.99
N ASP A 4 -12.32 2.04 -12.99
CA ASP A 4 -13.20 1.91 -11.85
C ASP A 4 -14.12 3.12 -11.79
N ILE A 5 -15.21 3.06 -12.57
CA ILE A 5 -16.18 4.15 -12.69
C ILE A 5 -16.73 4.56 -11.31
N GLU A 6 -16.99 3.59 -10.44
CA GLU A 6 -17.54 3.83 -9.10
C GLU A 6 -16.65 4.75 -8.28
N HIS A 7 -15.34 4.47 -8.21
CA HIS A 7 -14.42 5.25 -7.38
C HIS A 7 -13.79 6.44 -8.10
N GLU A 8 -13.59 6.37 -9.42
CA GLU A 8 -12.96 7.45 -10.19
C GLU A 8 -13.95 8.59 -10.51
N CYS A 9 -15.25 8.28 -10.59
CA CYS A 9 -16.30 9.29 -10.84
C CYS A 9 -17.12 9.63 -9.59
N MET A 10 -16.71 9.14 -8.42
CA MET A 10 -17.33 9.42 -7.13
C MET A 10 -17.41 10.93 -6.86
N ASP A 11 -18.54 11.42 -6.37
CA ASP A 11 -18.65 12.82 -5.96
C ASP A 11 -17.78 13.12 -4.73
N ARG A 12 -17.55 14.42 -4.47
CA ARG A 12 -16.62 14.82 -3.41
C ARG A 12 -17.13 14.50 -2.01
N GLU A 13 -18.43 14.55 -1.78
CA GLU A 13 -19.01 14.27 -0.47
C GLU A 13 -18.90 12.77 -0.14
N GLN A 14 -19.25 11.91 -1.11
CA GLN A 14 -19.08 10.47 -1.02
C GLN A 14 -17.62 10.08 -0.83
N LEU A 15 -16.71 10.71 -1.57
CA LEU A 15 -15.28 10.46 -1.46
C LEU A 15 -14.76 10.82 -0.06
N TYR A 16 -15.15 11.97 0.49
CA TYR A 16 -14.74 12.37 1.83
C TYR A 16 -15.30 11.45 2.91
N SER A 17 -16.54 10.99 2.75
CA SER A 17 -17.15 10.00 3.65
C SER A 17 -16.38 8.67 3.63
N LEU A 18 -16.05 8.16 2.43
CA LEU A 18 -15.26 6.95 2.26
C LEU A 18 -13.85 7.08 2.86
N GLN A 19 -13.18 8.21 2.62
CA GLN A 19 -11.85 8.49 3.17
C GLN A 19 -11.88 8.53 4.69
N LEU A 20 -12.86 9.21 5.29
CA LEU A 20 -12.98 9.31 6.74
C LEU A 20 -13.25 7.94 7.37
N HIS A 21 -14.14 7.15 6.76
CA HIS A 21 -14.43 5.79 7.20
C HIS A 21 -13.16 4.92 7.20
N ARG A 22 -12.42 4.92 6.08
CA ARG A 22 -11.17 4.14 5.95
C ARG A 22 -10.07 4.66 6.88
N LEU A 23 -9.95 5.98 7.07
CA LEU A 23 -8.99 6.57 8.01
C LEU A 23 -9.26 6.09 9.45
N LYS A 24 -10.51 6.19 9.93
CA LYS A 24 -10.92 5.69 11.26
C LYS A 24 -10.57 4.22 11.42
N GLN A 25 -10.89 3.39 10.42
CA GLN A 25 -10.58 1.97 10.43
C GLN A 25 -9.07 1.71 10.48
N THR A 26 -8.26 2.42 9.69
CA THR A 26 -6.80 2.30 9.70
C THR A 26 -6.22 2.68 11.06
N VAL A 27 -6.64 3.81 11.64
CA VAL A 27 -6.16 4.29 12.95
C VAL A 27 -6.52 3.29 14.05
N GLN A 28 -7.76 2.79 14.07
CA GLN A 28 -8.18 1.73 15.00
C GLN A 28 -7.30 0.48 14.87
N ASN A 29 -7.12 -0.01 13.64
CA ASN A 29 -6.35 -1.23 13.37
C ASN A 29 -4.90 -1.11 13.83
N VAL A 30 -4.22 0.02 13.56
CA VAL A 30 -2.81 0.17 13.96
C VAL A 30 -2.65 0.29 15.47
N TYR A 31 -3.57 1.01 16.14
CA TYR A 31 -3.56 1.14 17.60
C TYR A 31 -3.80 -0.21 18.30
N GLU A 32 -4.76 -0.99 17.80
CA GLU A 32 -5.10 -2.28 18.39
C GLU A 32 -4.05 -3.36 18.10
N ARG A 33 -3.39 -3.33 16.94
CA ARG A 33 -2.62 -4.50 16.48
C ARG A 33 -1.12 -4.29 16.44
N ILE A 34 -0.63 -3.06 16.51
CA ILE A 34 0.80 -2.76 16.39
C ILE A 34 1.28 -2.09 17.69
N PRO A 35 2.11 -2.77 18.51
CA PRO A 35 2.60 -2.23 19.78
C PRO A 35 3.28 -0.85 19.66
N HIS A 36 4.02 -0.61 18.58
CA HIS A 36 4.66 0.69 18.34
C HIS A 36 3.65 1.84 18.28
N TYR A 37 2.57 1.69 17.51
CA TYR A 37 1.55 2.74 17.40
C TYR A 37 0.72 2.87 18.66
N ARG A 38 0.42 1.76 19.34
CA ARG A 38 -0.28 1.82 20.63
C ARG A 38 0.48 2.66 21.65
N ASN A 39 1.76 2.35 21.86
CA ASN A 39 2.59 3.06 22.82
C ASN A 39 2.75 4.53 22.44
N LEU A 40 3.00 4.81 21.15
CA LEU A 40 3.17 6.18 20.66
C LEU A 40 1.89 7.01 20.84
N PHE A 41 0.72 6.42 20.60
CA PHE A 41 -0.56 7.09 20.76
C PHE A 41 -0.87 7.31 22.24
N ASP A 42 -0.65 6.31 23.09
CA ASP A 42 -0.85 6.39 24.55
C ASP A 42 0.07 7.47 25.18
N GLU A 43 1.33 7.56 24.75
CA GLU A 43 2.29 8.61 25.19
C GLU A 43 1.83 10.02 24.81
N MET A 44 1.12 10.15 23.69
CA MET A 44 0.55 11.42 23.22
C MET A 44 -0.84 11.71 23.80
N GLY A 45 -1.43 10.77 24.56
CA GLY A 45 -2.82 10.84 25.00
C GLY A 45 -3.82 10.84 23.84
N LEU A 46 -3.46 10.22 22.71
CA LEU A 46 -4.27 10.14 21.50
C LEU A 46 -5.00 8.79 21.44
N HIS A 47 -6.29 8.79 21.19
CA HIS A 47 -7.08 7.58 20.97
C HIS A 47 -7.73 7.57 19.58
N PRO A 48 -8.01 6.39 18.99
CA PRO A 48 -8.68 6.32 17.69
C PRO A 48 -10.02 7.07 17.61
N ALA A 49 -10.72 7.18 18.74
CA ALA A 49 -11.98 7.93 18.85
C ALA A 49 -11.81 9.44 18.61
N ASP A 50 -10.59 9.99 18.76
CA ASP A 50 -10.31 11.41 18.56
C ASP A 50 -10.25 11.83 17.07
N ILE A 51 -10.36 10.86 16.16
CA ILE A 51 -10.43 11.09 14.71
C ILE A 51 -11.90 11.16 14.32
N GLU A 52 -12.48 12.35 14.28
CA GLU A 52 -13.89 12.54 13.94
C GLU A 52 -14.09 13.02 12.50
N THR A 53 -13.11 13.76 11.98
CA THR A 53 -13.09 14.41 10.66
C THR A 53 -11.78 14.10 9.91
N LEU A 54 -11.72 14.42 8.61
CA LEU A 54 -10.49 14.24 7.83
C LEU A 54 -9.33 15.15 8.29
N GLU A 55 -9.65 16.33 8.83
CA GLU A 55 -8.64 17.28 9.32
C GLU A 55 -7.88 16.75 10.54
N ASP A 56 -8.49 15.82 11.29
CA ASP A 56 -7.89 15.19 12.46
C ASP A 56 -6.69 14.30 12.14
N VAL A 57 -6.43 14.01 10.86
CA VAL A 57 -5.19 13.37 10.41
C VAL A 57 -3.94 14.13 10.90
N LYS A 58 -4.05 15.45 11.11
CA LYS A 58 -2.97 16.30 11.65
C LYS A 58 -2.63 16.02 13.11
N LYS A 59 -3.51 15.35 13.87
CA LYS A 59 -3.25 14.89 15.24
C LYS A 59 -2.33 13.66 15.26
N LEU A 60 -2.29 12.89 14.16
CA LEU A 60 -1.52 11.67 14.09
C LEU A 60 -0.02 11.97 13.96
N PRO A 61 0.85 11.25 14.68
CA PRO A 61 2.29 11.41 14.54
C PRO A 61 2.79 10.88 13.20
N PHE A 62 3.90 11.44 12.71
CA PHE A 62 4.57 10.91 11.53
C PHE A 62 5.28 9.58 11.81
N THR A 63 5.15 8.64 10.88
CA THR A 63 5.98 7.42 10.86
C THR A 63 7.28 7.69 10.11
N THR A 64 8.42 7.47 10.77
CA THR A 64 9.74 7.68 10.15
C THR A 64 10.37 6.38 9.68
N LYS A 65 11.36 6.47 8.77
CA LYS A 65 12.16 5.30 8.35
C LYS A 65 12.89 4.65 9.53
N THR A 66 13.26 5.42 10.55
CA THR A 66 13.85 4.93 11.79
C THR A 66 12.87 4.02 12.54
N ALA A 67 11.60 4.42 12.69
CA ALA A 67 10.59 3.59 13.33
C ALA A 67 10.42 2.22 12.64
N LEU A 68 10.40 2.19 11.30
CA LEU A 68 10.35 0.94 10.54
C LEU A 68 11.58 0.05 10.78
N ARG A 69 12.77 0.66 10.89
CA ARG A 69 14.03 -0.06 11.12
C ARG A 69 14.12 -0.63 12.53
N ASP A 70 13.64 0.12 13.52
CA ASP A 70 13.70 -0.28 14.93
C ASP A 70 12.71 -1.41 15.24
N ASN A 71 11.65 -1.54 14.43
CA ASN A 71 10.66 -2.62 14.47
C ASN A 71 10.92 -3.72 13.43
N TYR A 72 12.14 -3.81 12.88
CA TYR A 72 12.51 -4.85 11.93
C TYR A 72 12.44 -6.28 12.53
N PRO A 73 12.06 -7.32 11.76
CA PRO A 73 11.59 -7.25 10.37
C PRO A 73 10.07 -7.06 10.25
N TYR A 74 9.30 -7.49 11.25
CA TYR A 74 7.83 -7.62 11.15
C TYR A 74 7.07 -6.90 12.27
N GLY A 75 7.74 -6.13 13.13
CA GLY A 75 7.11 -5.47 14.28
C GLY A 75 6.07 -4.41 13.90
N MET A 76 6.03 -4.01 12.63
CA MET A 76 5.01 -3.10 12.07
C MET A 76 3.85 -3.84 11.39
N PHE A 77 3.77 -5.17 11.45
CA PHE A 77 2.69 -5.92 10.82
C PHE A 77 1.45 -5.92 11.72
N ALA A 78 0.29 -5.58 11.15
CA ALA A 78 -1.00 -5.61 11.84
C ALA A 78 -1.69 -6.99 11.79
N VAL A 79 -1.02 -8.01 11.23
CA VAL A 79 -1.51 -9.38 11.09
C VAL A 79 -0.37 -10.37 11.35
N PRO A 80 -0.67 -11.60 11.82
CA PRO A 80 0.35 -12.63 11.97
C PRO A 80 0.97 -13.02 10.61
N LEU A 81 2.23 -13.46 10.62
CA LEU A 81 3.00 -13.74 9.42
C LEU A 81 2.36 -14.82 8.51
N ASN A 82 1.59 -15.74 9.07
CA ASN A 82 0.87 -16.76 8.29
C ASN A 82 -0.29 -16.22 7.43
N GLN A 83 -0.67 -14.95 7.60
CA GLN A 83 -1.62 -14.24 6.74
C GLN A 83 -0.92 -13.38 5.68
N VAL A 84 0.41 -13.25 5.75
CA VAL A 84 1.23 -12.50 4.80
C VAL A 84 1.66 -13.42 3.66
N LEU A 85 1.26 -13.08 2.44
CA LEU A 85 1.60 -13.87 1.24
C LEU A 85 2.89 -13.42 0.57
N ARG A 86 3.27 -12.16 0.72
CA ARG A 86 4.46 -11.61 0.06
C ARG A 86 5.20 -10.62 0.94
N LEU A 87 6.53 -10.72 0.91
CA LEU A 87 7.44 -9.74 1.48
C LEU A 87 8.17 -9.02 0.35
N HIS A 88 8.28 -7.71 0.46
CA HIS A 88 9.19 -6.89 -0.33
C HIS A 88 10.17 -6.17 0.59
N ALA A 89 11.29 -5.76 0.02
CA ALA A 89 12.28 -5.02 0.78
C ALA A 89 13.03 -4.01 -0.10
N SER A 90 13.38 -2.87 0.50
CA SER A 90 14.26 -1.88 -0.12
C SER A 90 15.62 -1.88 0.59
N SER A 91 16.70 -1.59 -0.16
CA SER A 91 18.02 -1.41 0.42
C SER A 91 17.98 -0.29 1.48
N GLY A 92 18.25 -0.66 2.74
CA GLY A 92 18.42 0.28 3.83
C GLY A 92 19.81 0.92 3.76
N THR A 93 19.93 2.19 4.13
CA THR A 93 21.23 2.90 4.16
C THR A 93 22.15 2.43 5.30
N THR A 94 21.61 1.66 6.27
CA THR A 94 22.32 1.25 7.50
C THR A 94 22.32 -0.26 7.73
N GLY A 95 22.33 -1.07 6.67
CA GLY A 95 22.47 -2.54 6.73
C GLY A 95 21.21 -3.35 7.01
N LYS A 96 20.23 -2.83 7.78
CA LYS A 96 18.90 -3.45 7.90
C LYS A 96 17.96 -2.92 6.81
N PRO A 97 17.40 -3.77 5.92
CA PRO A 97 16.46 -3.32 4.92
C PRO A 97 15.11 -2.95 5.55
N THR A 98 14.36 -2.08 4.88
CA THR A 98 12.94 -1.87 5.22
C THR A 98 12.15 -3.00 4.59
N VAL A 99 11.42 -3.77 5.40
CA VAL A 99 10.58 -4.89 4.97
C VAL A 99 9.11 -4.46 5.02
N VAL A 100 8.38 -4.81 3.98
CA VAL A 100 6.92 -4.61 3.90
C VAL A 100 6.26 -5.94 3.53
N GLY A 101 5.10 -6.22 4.14
CA GLY A 101 4.34 -7.45 3.94
C GLY A 101 2.96 -7.16 3.39
N TYR A 102 2.45 -8.08 2.57
CA TYR A 102 1.15 -7.98 1.91
C TYR A 102 0.32 -9.23 2.17
N THR A 103 -0.90 -9.04 2.66
CA THR A 103 -1.93 -10.09 2.67
C THR A 103 -2.46 -10.34 1.26
N ARG A 104 -3.31 -11.37 1.09
CA ARG A 104 -4.03 -11.58 -0.18
C ARG A 104 -4.79 -10.34 -0.62
N ASN A 105 -5.55 -9.72 0.29
CA ASN A 105 -6.35 -8.55 -0.01
C ASN A 105 -5.51 -7.33 -0.39
N ASP A 106 -4.33 -7.17 0.23
CA ASP A 106 -3.42 -6.08 -0.11
C ASP A 106 -2.84 -6.26 -1.52
N LEU A 107 -2.52 -7.48 -1.93
CA LEU A 107 -2.06 -7.78 -3.29
C LEU A 107 -3.15 -7.54 -4.34
N GLU A 108 -4.38 -7.92 -4.06
CA GLU A 108 -5.52 -7.61 -4.95
C GLU A 108 -5.73 -6.09 -5.06
N THR A 109 -5.74 -5.38 -3.93
CA THR A 109 -5.87 -3.92 -3.90
C THR A 109 -4.75 -3.24 -4.69
N TRP A 110 -3.51 -3.68 -4.51
CA TRP A 110 -2.37 -3.14 -5.23
C TRP A 110 -2.50 -3.36 -6.74
N SER A 111 -2.87 -4.56 -7.15
CA SER A 111 -3.06 -4.90 -8.57
C SER A 111 -4.18 -4.08 -9.21
N GLU A 112 -5.28 -3.85 -8.48
CA GLU A 112 -6.40 -3.02 -8.90
C GLU A 112 -6.01 -1.55 -9.12
N LEU A 113 -5.25 -1.00 -8.17
CA LEU A 113 -4.76 0.38 -8.28
C LEU A 113 -3.78 0.54 -9.44
N VAL A 114 -2.91 -0.44 -9.68
CA VAL A 114 -1.99 -0.38 -10.82
C VAL A 114 -2.74 -0.53 -12.14
N ALA A 115 -3.72 -1.43 -12.23
CA ALA A 115 -4.60 -1.56 -13.40
C ALA A 115 -5.27 -0.21 -13.73
N ARG A 116 -5.83 0.46 -12.70
CA ARG A 116 -6.40 1.80 -12.84
C ARG A 116 -5.40 2.81 -13.42
N VAL A 117 -4.18 2.87 -12.87
CA VAL A 117 -3.14 3.82 -13.31
C VAL A 117 -2.71 3.55 -14.76
N VAL A 118 -2.48 2.30 -15.14
CA VAL A 118 -2.03 1.98 -16.51
C VAL A 118 -3.14 2.18 -17.54
N THR A 119 -4.41 1.88 -17.19
CA THR A 119 -5.57 2.21 -18.03
C THR A 119 -5.73 3.71 -18.21
N GLN A 120 -5.49 4.52 -17.16
CA GLN A 120 -5.48 5.98 -17.27
C GLN A 120 -4.36 6.47 -18.21
N ALA A 121 -3.23 5.78 -18.26
CA ALA A 121 -2.13 6.03 -19.20
C ALA A 121 -2.44 5.56 -20.64
N GLY A 122 -3.59 4.91 -20.87
CA GLY A 122 -4.05 4.47 -22.19
C GLY A 122 -3.75 3.01 -22.51
N VAL A 123 -3.23 2.22 -21.56
CA VAL A 123 -2.98 0.79 -21.78
C VAL A 123 -4.31 0.03 -21.89
N THR A 124 -4.37 -0.86 -22.85
CA THR A 124 -5.48 -1.75 -23.17
C THR A 124 -5.02 -3.20 -23.31
N SER A 125 -5.95 -4.12 -23.54
CA SER A 125 -5.64 -5.52 -23.83
C SER A 125 -4.90 -5.74 -25.17
N ASP A 126 -4.93 -4.76 -26.07
CA ASP A 126 -4.29 -4.86 -27.39
C ASP A 126 -2.79 -4.53 -27.33
N ASP A 127 -2.29 -4.04 -26.19
CA ASP A 127 -0.93 -3.59 -26.02
C ASP A 127 0.03 -4.72 -25.60
N ILE A 128 1.28 -4.60 -26.06
CA ILE A 128 2.42 -5.39 -25.58
C ILE A 128 3.32 -4.47 -24.76
N VAL A 129 3.49 -4.77 -23.46
CA VAL A 129 4.19 -3.91 -22.51
C VAL A 129 5.47 -4.59 -22.00
N GLN A 130 6.61 -3.94 -22.21
CA GLN A 130 7.90 -4.41 -21.72
C GLN A 130 8.20 -3.85 -20.33
N ILE A 131 8.35 -4.72 -19.33
CA ILE A 131 8.67 -4.32 -17.95
C ILE A 131 10.18 -4.40 -17.74
N THR A 132 10.81 -3.23 -17.64
CA THR A 132 12.27 -3.08 -17.45
C THR A 132 12.68 -2.83 -15.98
N PHE A 133 11.72 -2.81 -15.06
CA PHE A 133 12.00 -2.76 -13.63
C PHE A 133 12.57 -4.09 -13.13
N GLY A 134 13.52 -4.03 -12.20
CA GLY A 134 14.11 -5.22 -11.60
C GLY A 134 13.07 -6.08 -10.86
N TYR A 135 12.93 -7.33 -11.27
CA TYR A 135 12.15 -8.33 -10.55
C TYR A 135 12.91 -8.82 -9.32
N GLY A 136 12.22 -8.93 -8.19
CA GLY A 136 12.80 -9.37 -6.93
C GLY A 136 12.15 -8.67 -5.74
N LEU A 137 12.97 -8.28 -4.76
CA LEU A 137 12.49 -7.59 -3.55
C LEU A 137 11.96 -6.18 -3.82
N PHE A 138 12.34 -5.57 -4.94
CA PHE A 138 11.78 -4.30 -5.38
C PHE A 138 10.32 -4.46 -5.82
N THR A 139 9.46 -3.53 -5.42
CA THR A 139 8.02 -3.60 -5.66
C THR A 139 7.63 -3.28 -7.10
N GLY A 140 8.38 -2.41 -7.80
CA GLY A 140 7.94 -1.83 -9.06
C GLY A 140 7.63 -2.85 -10.16
N ALA A 141 8.46 -3.88 -10.31
CA ALA A 141 8.26 -4.91 -11.33
C ALA A 141 6.98 -5.71 -11.09
N PHE A 142 6.82 -6.31 -9.91
CA PHE A 142 5.63 -7.10 -9.60
C PHE A 142 4.35 -6.26 -9.55
N GLY A 143 4.42 -5.01 -9.07
CA GLY A 143 3.27 -4.11 -9.09
C GLY A 143 2.74 -3.90 -10.51
N LEU A 144 3.61 -3.50 -11.44
CA LEU A 144 3.25 -3.32 -12.84
C LEU A 144 2.82 -4.63 -13.49
N HIS A 145 3.51 -5.73 -13.19
CA HIS A 145 3.17 -7.04 -13.71
C HIS A 145 1.72 -7.39 -13.44
N TYR A 146 1.29 -7.38 -12.17
CA TYR A 146 -0.07 -7.79 -11.82
C TYR A 146 -1.14 -6.80 -12.29
N GLY A 147 -0.84 -5.50 -12.32
CA GLY A 147 -1.78 -4.52 -12.87
C GLY A 147 -1.98 -4.66 -14.38
N LEU A 148 -0.89 -4.89 -15.13
CA LEU A 148 -0.93 -5.09 -16.58
C LEU A 148 -1.63 -6.39 -16.97
N GLU A 149 -1.36 -7.50 -16.25
CA GLU A 149 -2.09 -8.76 -16.46
C GLU A 149 -3.59 -8.57 -16.21
N LYS A 150 -3.95 -7.80 -15.18
CA LYS A 150 -5.35 -7.52 -14.86
C LYS A 150 -6.07 -6.71 -15.94
N VAL A 151 -5.39 -5.77 -16.60
CA VAL A 151 -5.92 -5.05 -17.79
C VAL A 151 -6.01 -5.96 -19.02
N GLY A 152 -5.28 -7.08 -19.03
CA GLY A 152 -5.24 -8.02 -20.14
C GLY A 152 -4.17 -7.71 -21.18
N ALA A 153 -3.21 -6.81 -20.88
CA ALA A 153 -2.10 -6.52 -21.76
C ALA A 153 -1.11 -7.69 -21.82
N THR A 154 -0.45 -7.88 -22.97
CA THR A 154 0.63 -8.87 -23.09
C THR A 154 1.90 -8.32 -22.46
N ILE A 155 2.57 -9.08 -21.59
CA ILE A 155 3.75 -8.62 -20.85
C ILE A 155 5.03 -9.25 -21.41
N VAL A 156 6.06 -8.44 -21.62
CA VAL A 156 7.45 -8.88 -21.82
C VAL A 156 8.25 -8.61 -20.53
N PRO A 157 8.42 -9.59 -19.64
CA PRO A 157 8.97 -9.37 -18.29
C PRO A 157 10.50 -9.41 -18.26
N ILE A 158 11.18 -8.49 -18.96
CA ILE A 158 12.63 -8.58 -19.15
C ILE A 158 13.48 -8.23 -17.92
N SER A 159 12.94 -7.56 -16.91
CA SER A 159 13.75 -7.09 -15.76
C SER A 159 14.85 -6.09 -16.20
N VAL A 160 15.96 -6.00 -15.47
CA VAL A 160 17.09 -5.09 -15.78
C VAL A 160 18.09 -5.64 -16.81
N GLY A 161 17.78 -6.75 -17.50
CA GLY A 161 18.69 -7.32 -18.50
C GLY A 161 18.09 -8.49 -19.29
N ASN A 162 18.58 -8.68 -20.51
CA ASN A 162 18.27 -9.79 -21.42
C ASN A 162 19.59 -10.32 -21.99
#